data_AF-X1DPG5-F1
#
_entry.id   AF-X1DPG5-F1
#
_cell.length_a   1.000
_cell.length_b   1.000
_cell.length_c   1.000
_cell.angle_alpha   90.00
_cell.angle_beta   90.00
_cell.angle_gamma   90.00
#
_symmetry.space_group_name_H-M   'P 1'
#
loop_
_entity.id
_entity.type
_entity.pdbx_description
1 polymer ?
#
loop_
_entity_poly.entity_id
_entity_poly.type
_entity_poly.pdbx_seq_one_letter_code
_entity_poly.pdbx_strand_id
1 'polypeptide(L)'
;LTKDDLSDCGDILTGQWISTDKAKMLVPTAADEIESIKPITHTSHWPFQGTPAMMNKAGKRMLEQWWHRTTEEVSVVQHRFTGQKMTFTRFAQENAGGDKKLANQFIENFRAPNGNPMLIKFRDIKDKIRLTIFLDDEFLWEGDNPMKIRDFNYTWVHGQFCPECPRTELKLQGFVRGQRDPQRMQNRQVNQAMDIIESQVQGLRMV
;
A
#
# COMPACT_ATOMS: atom_id res chain seq x y z
N LEU A 1 -5.81 -11.41 16.11
CA LEU A 1 -4.57 -11.93 15.49
C LEU A 1 -4.41 -11.21 14.18
N THR A 2 -3.23 -10.65 13.90
CA THR A 2 -2.94 -10.00 12.61
C THR A 2 -3.01 -11.04 11.50
N LYS A 3 -3.69 -10.74 10.39
CA LYS A 3 -3.77 -11.68 9.27
C LYS A 3 -2.56 -11.53 8.33
N ASP A 4 -2.14 -12.65 7.76
CA ASP A 4 -0.98 -12.71 6.87
C ASP A 4 -1.21 -11.94 5.56
N ASP A 5 -2.47 -11.90 5.09
CA ASP A 5 -2.88 -11.20 3.87
C ASP A 5 -3.08 -9.68 4.04
N LEU A 6 -2.84 -9.15 5.25
CA LEU A 6 -3.09 -7.75 5.62
C LEU A 6 -4.56 -7.30 5.40
N SER A 7 -5.52 -8.22 5.28
CA SER A 7 -6.93 -7.86 5.05
C SER A 7 -7.57 -7.11 6.22
N ASP A 8 -7.01 -7.27 7.42
CA ASP A 8 -7.36 -6.58 8.64
C ASP A 8 -6.65 -5.22 8.81
N CYS A 9 -5.79 -4.83 7.87
CA CYS A 9 -5.11 -3.56 7.90
C CYS A 9 -6.06 -2.40 7.53
N GLY A 10 -6.02 -1.31 8.32
CA GLY A 10 -6.75 -0.07 8.02
C GLY A 10 -5.95 0.91 7.15
N ASP A 11 -4.62 0.80 7.19
CA ASP A 11 -3.70 1.79 6.66
C ASP A 11 -2.48 1.15 5.98
N ILE A 12 -2.17 1.59 4.77
CA ILE A 12 -0.92 1.25 4.09
C ILE A 12 -0.19 2.54 3.77
N LEU A 13 1.02 2.69 4.31
CA LEU A 13 1.93 3.76 3.96
C LEU A 13 3.06 3.18 3.10
N THR A 14 3.41 3.85 2.01
CA THR A 14 4.55 3.47 1.17
C THR A 14 5.43 4.69 0.90
N GLY A 15 6.75 4.53 1.01
CA GLY A 15 7.74 5.57 0.71
C GLY A 15 8.64 5.16 -0.45
N GLN A 16 8.90 6.09 -1.39
CA GLN A 16 9.77 5.86 -2.54
C GLN A 16 10.57 7.11 -2.91
N TRP A 17 11.86 6.93 -3.19
CA TRP A 17 12.70 8.00 -3.75
C TRP A 17 12.51 8.11 -5.26
N ILE A 18 11.95 9.24 -5.71
CA ILE A 18 11.65 9.49 -7.13
C ILE A 18 12.35 10.77 -7.64
N SER A 19 12.43 10.95 -8.96
CA SER A 19 12.89 12.21 -9.55
C SER A 19 11.77 13.26 -9.49
N THR A 20 12.17 14.54 -9.50
CA THR A 20 11.23 15.67 -9.56
C THR A 20 10.27 15.57 -10.75
N ASP A 21 10.75 15.17 -11.92
CA ASP A 21 9.92 15.02 -13.12
C ASP A 21 8.85 13.93 -12.94
N LYS A 22 9.21 12.82 -12.28
CA LYS A 22 8.26 11.75 -11.99
C LYS A 22 7.20 12.20 -10.98
N ALA A 23 7.57 13.04 -10.01
CA ALA A 23 6.61 13.61 -9.06
C ALA A 23 5.56 14.47 -9.79
N LYS A 24 6.02 15.33 -10.72
CA LYS A 24 5.13 16.14 -11.56
C LYS A 24 4.24 15.30 -12.48
N MET A 25 4.74 14.18 -13.00
CA MET A 25 3.92 13.26 -13.80
C MET A 25 2.81 12.58 -12.98
N LEU A 26 3.05 12.33 -11.69
CA LEU A 26 2.07 11.70 -10.81
C LEU A 26 0.98 12.67 -10.37
N VAL A 27 1.35 13.91 -10.04
CA VAL A 27 0.42 14.96 -9.61
C VAL A 27 0.64 16.22 -10.46
N PRO A 28 0.14 16.24 -11.71
CA PRO A 28 0.37 17.36 -12.62
C PRO A 28 -0.32 18.65 -12.17
N THR A 29 -1.38 18.54 -11.36
CA THR A 29 -2.11 19.69 -10.82
C THR A 29 -1.30 20.52 -9.84
N ALA A 30 -0.30 19.93 -9.20
CA ALA A 30 0.55 20.57 -8.20
C ALA A 30 2.01 20.72 -8.70
N ALA A 31 2.23 20.72 -10.03
CA ALA A 31 3.58 20.71 -10.60
C ALA A 31 4.43 21.93 -10.16
N ASP A 32 3.81 23.10 -10.04
CA ASP A 32 4.47 24.33 -9.61
C ASP A 32 4.78 24.30 -8.10
N GLU A 33 3.86 23.77 -7.30
CA GLU A 33 4.05 23.58 -5.85
C GLU A 33 5.23 22.62 -5.59
N ILE A 34 5.31 21.51 -6.34
CA ILE A 34 6.41 20.56 -6.26
C ILE A 34 7.77 21.24 -6.45
N GLU A 35 7.91 22.21 -7.36
CA GLU A 35 9.18 22.90 -7.55
C GLU A 35 9.59 23.73 -6.33
N SER A 36 8.60 24.32 -5.65
CA SER A 36 8.81 25.16 -4.46
C SER A 36 9.16 24.37 -3.21
N ILE A 37 8.75 23.10 -3.12
CA ILE A 37 9.05 22.23 -1.97
C ILE A 37 10.55 21.98 -1.88
N LYS A 38 11.12 22.19 -0.69
CA LYS A 38 12.54 21.97 -0.44
C LYS A 38 12.82 20.46 -0.28
N PRO A 39 13.68 19.86 -1.11
CA PRO A 39 13.96 18.43 -1.00
C PRO A 39 14.58 18.06 0.34
N ILE A 40 14.11 16.96 0.91
CA ILE A 40 14.68 16.39 2.13
C ILE A 40 15.98 15.64 1.80
N THR A 41 16.98 15.81 2.67
CA THR A 41 18.25 15.08 2.57
C THR A 41 18.25 13.80 3.40
N HIS A 42 17.48 13.75 4.49
CA HIS A 42 17.38 12.61 5.41
C HIS A 42 15.97 12.48 5.97
N THR A 43 15.41 11.27 5.95
CA THR A 43 14.10 10.97 6.55
C THR A 43 14.28 10.06 7.77
N SER A 44 13.63 10.36 8.89
CA SER A 44 13.59 9.48 10.07
C SER A 44 12.50 8.40 9.98
N HIS A 45 11.45 8.64 9.18
CA HIS A 45 10.27 7.77 9.11
C HIS A 45 10.53 6.38 8.51
N TRP A 46 11.54 6.26 7.65
CA TRP A 46 11.88 5.02 6.95
C TRP A 46 13.27 4.48 7.33
N PRO A 47 13.47 3.96 8.55
CA PRO A 47 14.79 3.57 9.04
C PRO A 47 15.42 2.42 8.24
N PHE A 48 14.61 1.60 7.58
CA PHE A 48 15.06 0.46 6.77
C PHE A 48 15.08 0.75 5.27
N GLN A 49 14.59 1.91 4.84
CA GLN A 49 14.69 2.30 3.44
C GLN A 49 16.11 2.78 3.17
N GLY A 50 16.73 2.23 2.12
CA GLY A 50 18.05 2.68 1.71
C GLY A 50 18.05 4.18 1.42
N THR A 51 18.96 4.92 2.03
CA THR A 51 19.19 6.32 1.68
C THR A 51 19.57 6.42 0.21
N PRO A 52 19.12 7.46 -0.51
CA PRO A 52 19.47 7.65 -1.91
C PRO A 52 20.99 7.73 -2.03
N ALA A 53 21.54 7.09 -3.08
CA ALA A 53 22.98 7.01 -3.30
C ALA A 53 23.65 8.39 -3.21
N MET A 54 24.83 8.43 -2.59
CA MET A 54 25.61 9.66 -2.40
C MET A 54 24.86 10.78 -1.65
N MET A 55 24.11 10.45 -0.57
CA MET A 55 23.40 11.44 0.26
C MET A 55 22.48 12.36 -0.55
N ASN A 56 21.77 11.79 -1.52
CA ASN A 56 20.84 12.53 -2.37
C ASN A 56 21.46 13.59 -3.31
N LYS A 57 22.74 13.45 -3.74
CA LYS A 57 23.33 14.34 -4.76
C LYS A 57 22.53 14.43 -6.06
N ALA A 58 21.74 13.39 -6.38
CA ALA A 58 20.90 13.34 -7.56
C ALA A 58 19.58 14.15 -7.43
N GLY A 59 19.33 14.80 -6.28
CA GLY A 59 18.13 15.60 -6.07
C GLY A 59 16.83 14.78 -6.16
N LYS A 60 16.86 13.52 -5.70
CA LYS A 60 15.65 12.70 -5.60
C LYS A 60 14.78 13.24 -4.47
N ARG A 61 13.48 13.09 -4.62
CA ARG A 61 12.47 13.50 -3.66
C ARG A 61 11.82 12.28 -3.03
N MET A 62 11.47 12.37 -1.75
CA MET A 62 10.74 11.31 -1.07
C MET A 62 9.26 11.47 -1.40
N LEU A 63 8.67 10.52 -2.11
CA LEU A 63 7.23 10.43 -2.31
C LEU A 63 6.65 9.41 -1.33
N GLU A 64 5.67 9.84 -0.54
CA GLU A 64 4.92 8.95 0.33
C GLU A 64 3.46 8.87 -0.10
N GLN A 65 2.93 7.66 -0.14
CA GLN A 65 1.53 7.40 -0.45
C GLN A 65 0.89 6.73 0.76
N TRP A 66 -0.06 7.42 1.36
CA TRP A 66 -0.86 6.91 2.45
C TRP A 66 -2.24 6.50 1.96
N TRP A 67 -2.52 5.21 2.06
CA TRP A 67 -3.78 4.59 1.69
C TRP A 67 -4.54 4.26 2.96
N HIS A 68 -5.69 4.89 3.17
CA HIS A 68 -6.52 4.71 4.36
C HIS A 68 -7.91 4.17 3.99
N ARG A 69 -8.38 3.16 4.71
CA ARG A 69 -9.73 2.60 4.54
C ARG A 69 -10.75 3.47 5.28
N THR A 70 -11.66 4.04 4.52
CA THR A 70 -12.80 4.86 4.96
C THR A 70 -14.11 4.18 4.55
N THR A 71 -15.24 4.65 5.08
CA THR A 71 -16.57 4.12 4.72
C THR A 71 -17.40 5.16 4.00
N GLU A 72 -18.17 4.75 2.99
CA GLU A 72 -19.17 5.58 2.31
C GLU A 72 -20.56 4.95 2.39
N GLU A 73 -21.60 5.79 2.50
CA GLU A 73 -22.99 5.34 2.37
C GLU A 73 -23.35 5.17 0.89
N VAL A 74 -23.76 3.97 0.50
CA VAL A 74 -24.06 3.61 -0.88
C VAL A 74 -25.48 3.09 -0.97
N SER A 75 -26.26 3.61 -1.94
CA SER A 75 -27.57 3.03 -2.25
C SER A 75 -27.41 1.69 -2.96
N VAL A 76 -27.99 0.65 -2.40
CA VAL A 76 -27.96 -0.73 -2.92
C VAL A 76 -29.38 -1.17 -3.26
N VAL A 77 -29.50 -1.93 -4.34
CA VAL A 77 -30.73 -2.61 -4.73
C VAL A 77 -30.52 -4.10 -4.50
N GLN A 78 -31.44 -4.72 -3.76
CA GLN A 78 -31.44 -6.15 -3.47
C GLN A 78 -32.69 -6.80 -4.07
N HIS A 79 -32.49 -7.90 -4.77
CA HIS A 79 -33.58 -8.75 -5.20
C HIS A 79 -34.03 -9.67 -4.06
N ARG A 80 -35.32 -9.66 -3.73
CA ARG A 80 -35.87 -10.25 -2.50
C ARG A 80 -35.85 -11.78 -2.51
N PHE A 81 -36.05 -12.40 -3.68
CA PHE A 81 -36.09 -13.88 -3.79
C PHE A 81 -34.70 -14.50 -3.96
N THR A 82 -33.82 -13.87 -4.75
CA THR A 82 -32.47 -14.41 -5.02
C THR A 82 -31.44 -13.92 -4.02
N GLY A 83 -31.74 -12.86 -3.25
CA GLY A 83 -30.81 -12.24 -2.32
C GLY A 83 -29.68 -11.47 -2.99
N GLN A 84 -29.59 -11.44 -4.32
CA GLN A 84 -28.52 -10.76 -5.04
C GLN A 84 -28.58 -9.26 -4.80
N LYS A 85 -27.42 -8.68 -4.46
CA LYS A 85 -27.25 -7.25 -4.19
C LYS A 85 -26.42 -6.61 -5.29
N MET A 86 -26.83 -5.44 -5.75
CA MET A 86 -26.04 -4.63 -6.66
C MET A 86 -26.13 -3.15 -6.30
N THR A 87 -25.07 -2.40 -6.59
CA THR A 87 -25.05 -0.95 -6.35
C THR A 87 -26.06 -0.26 -7.27
N PHE A 88 -26.78 0.75 -6.77
CA PHE A 88 -27.81 1.46 -7.54
C PHE A 88 -27.27 2.09 -8.83
N THR A 89 -26.02 2.57 -8.84
CA THR A 89 -25.36 3.10 -10.04
C THR A 89 -25.23 2.04 -11.12
N ARG A 90 -24.80 0.83 -10.74
CA ARG A 90 -24.70 -0.33 -11.65
C ARG A 90 -26.08 -0.79 -12.13
N PHE A 91 -27.05 -0.88 -11.22
CA PHE A 91 -28.43 -1.21 -11.58
C PHE A 91 -29.03 -0.23 -12.60
N ALA A 92 -28.83 1.07 -12.39
CA ALA A 92 -29.31 2.10 -13.31
C ALA A 92 -28.62 2.02 -14.68
N GLN A 93 -27.34 1.68 -14.72
CA GLN A 93 -26.60 1.50 -15.96
C GLN A 93 -27.08 0.28 -16.76
N GLU A 94 -27.30 -0.85 -16.09
CA GLU A 94 -27.71 -2.11 -16.73
C GLU A 94 -29.19 -2.10 -17.18
N ASN A 95 -30.10 -1.50 -16.39
CA ASN A 95 -31.55 -1.60 -16.65
C ASN A 95 -32.19 -0.33 -17.20
N ALA A 96 -31.56 0.83 -17.06
CA ALA A 96 -32.15 2.13 -17.37
C ALA A 96 -31.23 3.05 -18.18
N GLY A 97 -30.15 2.51 -18.78
CA GLY A 97 -29.20 3.29 -19.57
C GLY A 97 -28.52 4.43 -18.80
N GLY A 98 -28.51 4.35 -17.46
CA GLY A 98 -27.95 5.37 -16.56
C GLY A 98 -28.97 6.39 -16.02
N ASP A 99 -30.24 6.37 -16.46
CA ASP A 99 -31.25 7.28 -15.92
C ASP A 99 -31.76 6.82 -14.54
N LYS A 100 -31.45 7.61 -13.51
CA LYS A 100 -31.82 7.33 -12.12
C LYS A 100 -33.33 7.38 -11.89
N LYS A 101 -34.08 8.20 -12.64
CA LYS A 101 -35.54 8.31 -12.46
C LYS A 101 -36.23 7.06 -12.99
N LEU A 102 -35.85 6.62 -14.19
CA LEU A 102 -36.36 5.40 -14.79
C LEU A 102 -35.97 4.17 -13.97
N ALA A 103 -34.74 4.12 -13.43
CA ALA A 103 -34.33 3.05 -12.53
C ALA A 103 -35.19 2.97 -11.26
N ASN A 104 -35.58 4.11 -10.65
CA ASN A 104 -36.48 4.10 -9.50
C ASN A 104 -37.90 3.61 -9.88
N GLN A 105 -38.43 4.06 -11.03
CA GLN A 105 -39.72 3.57 -11.53
C GLN A 105 -39.69 2.07 -11.80
N PHE A 106 -38.58 1.55 -12.32
CA PHE A 106 -38.40 0.11 -12.53
C PHE A 106 -38.46 -0.66 -11.21
N ILE A 107 -37.80 -0.16 -10.17
CA ILE A 107 -37.84 -0.76 -8.82
C ILE A 107 -39.27 -0.77 -8.26
N GLU A 108 -40.02 0.31 -8.45
CA GLU A 108 -41.40 0.45 -7.94
C GLU A 108 -42.41 -0.43 -8.69
N ASN A 109 -42.22 -0.59 -10.00
CA ASN A 109 -43.10 -1.34 -10.89
C ASN A 109 -42.79 -2.85 -10.91
N PHE A 110 -41.55 -3.25 -10.58
CA PHE A 110 -41.14 -4.65 -10.57
C PHE A 110 -41.65 -5.37 -9.30
N ARG A 111 -42.90 -5.83 -9.38
CA ARG A 111 -43.63 -6.51 -8.31
C ARG A 111 -44.02 -7.92 -8.72
N ALA A 112 -44.07 -8.82 -7.75
CA ALA A 112 -44.57 -10.17 -7.94
C ALA A 112 -46.10 -10.15 -8.16
N PRO A 113 -46.72 -11.23 -8.67
CA PRO A 113 -48.17 -11.31 -8.93
C PRO A 113 -49.04 -11.04 -7.70
N ASN A 114 -48.48 -11.22 -6.50
CA ASN A 114 -49.10 -10.94 -5.21
C ASN A 114 -48.93 -9.48 -4.74
N GLY A 115 -48.39 -8.59 -5.58
CA GLY A 115 -48.19 -7.17 -5.28
C GLY A 115 -46.95 -6.86 -4.42
N ASN A 116 -46.19 -7.87 -3.99
CA ASN A 116 -44.99 -7.67 -3.18
C ASN A 116 -43.84 -7.13 -4.03
N PRO A 117 -43.07 -6.13 -3.53
CA PRO A 117 -41.90 -5.61 -4.23
C PRO A 117 -40.83 -6.70 -4.33
N MET A 118 -40.34 -6.94 -5.55
CA MET A 118 -39.26 -7.90 -5.81
C MET A 118 -37.88 -7.26 -5.64
N LEU A 119 -37.78 -5.94 -5.79
CA LEU A 119 -36.55 -5.17 -5.58
C LEU A 119 -36.72 -4.24 -4.38
N ILE A 120 -35.73 -4.21 -3.50
CA ILE A 120 -35.69 -3.33 -2.33
C ILE A 120 -34.47 -2.43 -2.46
N LYS A 121 -34.68 -1.12 -2.30
CA LYS A 121 -33.61 -0.13 -2.25
C LYS A 121 -33.36 0.28 -0.81
N PHE A 122 -32.13 0.15 -0.34
CA PHE A 122 -31.72 0.60 0.99
C PHE A 122 -30.31 1.21 0.94
N ARG A 123 -29.93 1.89 2.03
CA ARG A 123 -28.58 2.44 2.21
C ARG A 123 -27.72 1.41 2.92
N ASP A 124 -26.59 1.09 2.33
CA ASP A 124 -25.60 0.16 2.85
C ASP A 124 -24.28 0.91 3.07
N ILE A 125 -23.56 0.58 4.12
CA ILE A 125 -22.24 1.16 4.38
C ILE A 125 -21.23 0.27 3.68
N LYS A 126 -20.40 0.86 2.82
CA LYS A 126 -19.37 0.12 2.10
C LYS A 126 -18.01 0.77 2.26
N ASP A 127 -16.99 -0.07 2.31
CA ASP A 127 -15.60 0.37 2.41
C ASP A 127 -15.15 1.04 1.12
N LYS A 128 -14.27 2.02 1.29
CA LYS A 128 -13.65 2.84 0.27
C LYS A 128 -12.22 3.15 0.70
N ILE A 129 -11.31 3.24 -0.26
CA ILE A 129 -9.94 3.61 0.03
C ILE A 129 -9.67 5.02 -0.45
N ARG A 130 -9.09 5.81 0.44
CA ARG A 130 -8.60 7.15 0.17
C ARG A 130 -7.08 7.12 0.06
N LEU A 131 -6.55 7.88 -0.90
CA LEU A 131 -5.14 8.09 -1.11
C LEU A 131 -4.79 9.53 -0.73
N THR A 132 -3.78 9.66 0.13
CA THR A 132 -3.11 10.91 0.43
C THR A 132 -1.66 10.81 -0.03
N ILE A 133 -1.19 11.80 -0.76
CA ILE A 133 0.17 11.86 -1.29
C ILE A 133 0.92 12.96 -0.54
N PHE A 134 2.08 12.60 -0.01
CA PHE A 134 3.05 13.53 0.54
C PHE A 134 4.30 13.53 -0.32
N LEU A 135 4.93 14.69 -0.44
CA LEU A 135 6.22 14.85 -1.09
C LEU A 135 7.14 15.60 -0.15
N ASP A 136 8.27 14.98 0.22
CA ASP A 136 9.26 15.56 1.11
C ASP A 136 8.61 16.08 2.43
N ASP A 137 7.80 15.23 3.09
CA ASP A 137 6.99 15.53 4.30
C ASP A 137 5.92 16.62 4.14
N GLU A 138 5.73 17.18 2.94
CA GLU A 138 4.68 18.15 2.66
C GLU A 138 3.46 17.50 2.01
N PHE A 139 2.26 17.90 2.45
CA PHE A 139 1.01 17.46 1.87
C PHE A 139 0.87 17.97 0.43
N LEU A 140 0.58 17.07 -0.50
CA LEU A 140 0.46 17.42 -1.92
C LEU A 140 -0.97 17.24 -2.44
N TRP A 141 -1.58 16.09 -2.14
CA TRP A 141 -2.90 15.76 -2.69
C TRP A 141 -3.65 14.74 -1.83
N GLU A 142 -4.96 14.86 -1.78
CA GLU A 142 -5.87 13.89 -1.19
C GLU A 142 -7.03 13.60 -2.15
N GLY A 143 -7.41 12.33 -2.26
CA GLY A 143 -8.60 11.95 -2.98
C GLY A 143 -8.89 10.46 -2.93
N ASP A 144 -9.93 10.06 -3.65
CA ASP A 144 -10.34 8.67 -3.73
C ASP A 144 -9.33 7.85 -4.54
N ASN A 145 -9.29 6.52 -4.32
CA ASN A 145 -8.50 5.61 -5.14
C ASN A 145 -8.75 5.88 -6.64
N PRO A 146 -7.71 6.25 -7.42
CA PRO A 146 -7.86 6.55 -8.85
C PRO A 146 -8.47 5.40 -9.66
N MET A 147 -8.23 4.15 -9.21
CA MET A 147 -8.76 2.94 -9.84
C MET A 147 -10.20 2.63 -9.42
N LYS A 148 -10.76 3.37 -8.44
CA LYS A 148 -12.08 3.13 -7.82
C LYS A 148 -12.24 1.70 -7.26
N ILE A 149 -11.12 1.04 -6.98
CA ILE A 149 -11.09 -0.25 -6.29
C ILE A 149 -11.30 0.03 -4.80
N ARG A 150 -12.11 -0.82 -4.16
CA ARG A 150 -12.47 -0.70 -2.74
C ARG A 150 -11.53 -1.45 -1.80
N ASP A 151 -10.53 -2.08 -2.38
CA ASP A 151 -9.45 -2.77 -1.70
C ASP A 151 -8.10 -2.17 -2.11
N PHE A 152 -7.07 -2.43 -1.31
CA PHE A 152 -5.77 -1.81 -1.51
C PHE A 152 -5.18 -2.25 -2.86
N ASN A 153 -4.57 -1.32 -3.60
CA ASN A 153 -3.91 -1.62 -4.87
C ASN A 153 -2.51 -2.26 -4.63
N TYR A 154 -2.37 -3.07 -3.58
CA TYR A 154 -1.12 -3.70 -3.18
C TYR A 154 -1.35 -5.16 -2.90
N THR A 155 -0.48 -6.00 -3.47
CA THR A 155 -0.38 -7.40 -3.10
C THR A 155 0.82 -7.56 -2.20
N TRP A 156 0.57 -7.91 -0.94
CA TRP A 156 1.62 -8.17 0.03
C TRP A 156 2.24 -9.54 -0.24
N VAL A 157 3.54 -9.57 -0.54
CA VAL A 157 4.31 -10.80 -0.72
C VAL A 157 5.42 -10.80 0.30
N HIS A 158 5.43 -11.81 1.16
CA HIS A 158 6.38 -11.92 2.24
C HIS A 158 6.96 -13.33 2.36
N GLY A 159 8.08 -13.42 3.06
CA GLY A 159 8.66 -14.69 3.49
C GLY A 159 7.91 -15.27 4.69
N GLN A 160 8.63 -15.71 5.69
CA GLN A 160 8.02 -16.23 6.91
C GLN A 160 7.38 -15.09 7.71
N PHE A 161 6.09 -15.23 7.99
CA PHE A 161 5.34 -14.32 8.85
C PHE A 161 4.78 -15.07 10.04
N CYS A 162 5.06 -14.57 11.24
CA CYS A 162 4.59 -15.13 12.50
C CYS A 162 3.62 -14.14 13.15
N PRO A 163 2.30 -14.30 12.98
CA PRO A 163 1.31 -13.36 13.51
C PRO A 163 1.27 -13.33 15.05
N GLU A 164 1.71 -14.41 15.70
CA GLU A 164 1.73 -14.57 17.16
C GLU A 164 2.86 -13.77 17.84
N CYS A 165 3.93 -13.43 17.12
CA CYS A 165 5.05 -12.72 17.72
C CYS A 165 4.65 -11.28 18.05
N PRO A 166 4.73 -10.81 19.31
CA PRO A 166 4.33 -9.45 19.66
C PRO A 166 5.28 -8.38 19.08
N ARG A 167 6.52 -8.74 18.77
CA ARG A 167 7.53 -7.83 18.22
C ARG A 167 7.41 -7.73 16.71
N THR A 168 6.95 -6.58 16.20
CA THR A 168 6.75 -6.33 14.76
C THR A 168 8.00 -6.61 13.92
N GLU A 169 9.17 -6.24 14.44
CA GLU A 169 10.48 -6.47 13.78
C GLU A 169 10.90 -7.95 13.66
N LEU A 170 10.24 -8.85 14.41
CA LEU A 170 10.43 -10.29 14.37
C LEU A 170 9.27 -11.02 13.69
N LYS A 171 8.11 -10.36 13.52
CA LYS A 171 6.96 -10.92 12.81
C LYS A 171 7.31 -11.27 11.37
N LEU A 172 8.00 -10.37 10.68
CA LEU A 172 8.45 -10.58 9.30
C LEU A 172 9.91 -11.02 9.28
N GLN A 173 10.18 -12.22 8.76
CA GLN A 173 11.54 -12.73 8.62
C GLN A 173 11.81 -13.28 7.22
N GLY A 174 12.96 -12.90 6.67
CA GLY A 174 13.53 -13.53 5.49
C GLY A 174 14.38 -14.74 5.89
N PHE A 175 14.49 -15.71 4.97
CA PHE A 175 15.32 -16.91 5.13
C PHE A 175 16.78 -16.57 5.50
N VAL A 176 17.32 -15.48 4.96
CA VAL A 176 18.71 -15.03 5.18
C VAL A 176 18.98 -14.61 6.64
N ARG A 177 17.94 -14.28 7.43
CA ARG A 177 18.12 -13.82 8.81
C ARG A 177 18.84 -14.85 9.68
N GLY A 178 18.45 -16.13 9.56
CA GLY A 178 19.09 -17.23 10.29
C GLY A 178 20.50 -17.56 9.80
N GLN A 179 20.83 -17.22 8.55
CA GLN A 179 22.16 -17.48 7.96
C GLN A 179 23.21 -16.43 8.38
N ARG A 180 22.78 -15.27 8.89
CA ARG A 180 23.68 -14.16 9.23
C ARG A 180 24.73 -14.55 10.28
N ASP A 181 24.34 -15.35 11.27
CA ASP A 181 25.25 -15.75 12.37
C ASP A 181 26.29 -16.79 11.93
N PRO A 182 25.92 -17.89 11.25
CA PRO A 182 26.88 -18.80 10.64
C PRO A 182 27.84 -18.09 9.67
N GLN A 183 27.31 -17.21 8.81
CA GLN A 183 28.13 -16.47 7.85
C GLN A 183 29.15 -15.55 8.55
N ARG A 184 28.74 -14.87 9.62
CA ARG A 184 29.66 -14.03 10.41
C ARG A 184 30.75 -14.85 11.08
N MET A 185 30.42 -16.03 11.61
CA MET A 185 31.40 -16.93 12.20
C MET A 185 32.40 -17.43 11.15
N GLN A 186 31.92 -17.83 9.97
CA GLN A 186 32.77 -18.25 8.86
C GLN A 186 33.72 -17.11 8.42
N ASN A 187 33.20 -15.90 8.23
CA ASN A 187 34.02 -14.74 7.85
C ASN A 187 35.10 -14.45 8.92
N ARG A 188 34.76 -14.59 10.20
CA ARG A 188 35.73 -14.44 11.30
C ARG A 188 36.83 -15.50 11.24
N GLN A 189 36.48 -16.77 10.99
CA GLN A 189 37.46 -17.85 10.87
C GLN A 189 38.41 -17.62 9.68
N VAL A 190 37.89 -17.19 8.53
CA VAL A 190 38.70 -16.88 7.35
C VAL A 190 39.69 -15.74 7.64
N ASN A 191 39.22 -14.66 8.27
CA ASN A 191 40.11 -13.55 8.65
C ASN A 191 41.19 -14.00 9.64
N GLN A 192 40.83 -14.79 10.65
CA GLN A 192 41.80 -15.33 11.61
C GLN A 192 42.85 -16.22 10.95
N ALA A 193 42.45 -17.06 9.98
CA ALA A 193 43.39 -17.87 9.22
C ALA A 193 44.33 -17.01 8.35
N MET A 194 43.81 -15.97 7.72
CA MET A 194 44.61 -15.01 6.94
C MET A 194 45.62 -14.28 7.82
N ASP A 195 45.20 -13.77 8.99
CA ASP A 195 46.10 -13.10 9.96
C ASP A 195 47.25 -14.02 10.40
N ILE A 196 46.97 -15.30 10.65
CA ILE A 196 47.99 -16.29 11.02
C ILE A 196 48.99 -16.48 9.87
N ILE A 197 48.51 -16.65 8.63
CA ILE A 197 49.37 -16.83 7.45
C ILE A 197 50.25 -15.58 7.23
N GLU A 198 49.67 -14.39 7.30
CA GLU A 198 50.42 -13.13 7.15
C GLU A 198 51.51 -12.98 8.22
N SER A 199 51.20 -13.31 9.47
CA SER A 199 52.17 -13.23 10.57
C SER A 199 53.35 -14.19 10.38
N GLN A 200 53.11 -15.41 9.87
CA GLN A 200 54.16 -16.39 9.61
C GLN A 200 55.05 -15.99 8.43
N VAL A 201 54.47 -15.44 7.36
CA VAL A 201 55.24 -14.95 6.19
C VAL A 201 56.11 -13.74 6.56
N GLN A 202 55.62 -12.84 7.43
CA GLN A 202 56.42 -11.72 7.92
C GLN A 202 57.52 -12.15 8.89
N GLY A 203 57.25 -13.14 9.76
CA GLY A 203 58.25 -13.71 10.67
C GLY A 203 59.45 -14.33 9.93
N LEU A 204 59.22 -14.89 8.73
CA LEU A 204 60.27 -15.41 7.85
C LEU A 204 61.12 -14.32 7.16
N ARG A 205 60.64 -13.07 7.07
CA ARG A 205 61.39 -11.95 6.45
C ARG A 205 62.31 -11.20 7.41
N MET A 206 62.22 -11.44 8.73
CA MET A 206 63.07 -10.80 9.75
C MET A 206 64.24 -11.69 10.21
N VAL A 207 64.59 -12.72 9.44
CA VAL A 207 65.81 -13.55 9.64
C VAL A 207 66.77 -13.32 8.49
#